data_AF-A0A3G2G6K3-F1
#
_entry.id   AF-A0A3G2G6K3-F1
#
_cell.length_a   1.000
_cell.length_b   1.000
_cell.length_c   1.000
_cell.angle_alpha   90.00
_cell.angle_beta   90.00
_cell.angle_gamma   90.00
#
_symmetry.space_group_name_H-M   'P 1'
#
loop_
_entity.id
_entity.type
_entity.pdbx_description
1 polymer ?
#
loop_
_entity_poly.entity_id
_entity_poly.type
_entity_poly.pdbx_seq_one_letter_code
_entity_poly.pdbx_strand_id
1 'polypeptide(L)'
;MFFKNIFNKHKTTYSKTSGLSKIEYLEKYQIKKLFTLLHQAEELLEEFSLTNSDVQFLNFKNVFIEEIYELEGDNVADFTNIWNWFKPNREWSQFTEYNGIEIGSQIFTITNIWKLDDDFILGTKIWLENEFGVILDKKRNENFGIIRWDTPKEIDEEDWIGMFCTFKEMGGEILDQGHQFKYINDDGTLKKNAS
;
A
#
# COMPACT_ATOMS: atom_id res chain seq x y z
N MET A 1 -7.75 7.72 -22.51
CA MET A 1 -6.41 7.39 -23.05
C MET A 1 -5.34 7.91 -22.07
N PHE A 2 -5.03 7.13 -21.03
CA PHE A 2 -4.07 7.52 -20.00
C PHE A 2 -2.72 6.84 -20.24
N PHE A 3 -1.84 7.43 -21.06
CA PHE A 3 -0.38 7.15 -21.07
C PHE A 3 0.38 8.22 -21.89
N LYS A 4 0.16 9.52 -21.67
CA LYS A 4 0.81 10.53 -22.53
C LYS A 4 2.12 11.15 -22.05
N ASN A 5 2.52 11.01 -20.78
CA ASN A 5 3.75 11.69 -20.32
C ASN A 5 4.72 10.86 -19.46
N ILE A 6 4.71 9.52 -19.59
CA ILE A 6 5.74 8.66 -18.94
C ILE A 6 6.98 8.46 -19.85
N PHE A 7 6.97 8.93 -21.11
CA PHE A 7 8.00 8.63 -22.11
C PHE A 7 8.96 9.78 -22.46
N ASN A 8 9.14 10.79 -21.60
CA ASN A 8 10.24 11.74 -21.83
C ASN A 8 11.55 11.18 -21.28
N LYS A 9 12.33 10.58 -22.20
CA LYS A 9 13.74 10.20 -22.03
C LYS A 9 14.56 11.42 -21.59
N HIS A 10 14.69 11.61 -20.29
CA HIS A 10 15.85 12.31 -19.74
C HIS A 10 16.79 11.27 -19.14
N LYS A 11 17.95 11.11 -19.80
CA LYS A 11 19.10 10.40 -19.23
C LYS A 11 19.56 11.19 -18.01
N THR A 12 19.15 10.79 -16.82
CA THR A 12 19.84 11.16 -15.59
C THR A 12 20.63 9.95 -15.11
N THR A 13 21.94 10.14 -15.06
CA THR A 13 22.94 9.23 -14.49
C THR A 13 22.61 8.93 -13.04
N TYR A 14 22.00 7.77 -12.78
CA TYR A 14 21.88 7.23 -11.44
C TYR A 14 23.13 6.40 -11.10
N SER A 15 23.74 6.73 -9.97
CA SER A 15 24.84 5.98 -9.39
C SER A 15 24.35 4.57 -9.02
N LYS A 16 25.18 3.56 -9.28
CA LYS A 16 24.89 2.14 -9.01
C LYS A 16 24.68 1.88 -7.52
N THR A 17 23.43 1.93 -7.07
CA THR A 17 22.90 0.92 -6.16
C THR A 17 22.26 -0.15 -7.04
N SER A 18 22.45 -1.43 -6.73
CA SER A 18 21.91 -2.55 -7.53
C SER A 18 20.40 -2.72 -7.32
N GLY A 19 19.62 -1.66 -7.54
CA GLY A 19 18.16 -1.66 -7.47
C GLY A 19 17.53 -1.89 -8.84
N LEU A 20 16.31 -2.45 -8.84
CA LEU A 20 15.50 -2.62 -10.05
C LEU A 20 15.20 -1.25 -10.67
N SER A 21 15.23 -1.14 -11.99
CA SER A 21 14.68 0.02 -12.68
C SER A 21 13.18 0.13 -12.44
N LYS A 22 12.60 1.32 -12.64
CA LYS A 22 11.15 1.55 -12.49
C LYS A 22 10.29 0.55 -13.30
N ILE A 23 10.75 0.12 -14.48
CA ILE A 23 10.01 -0.84 -15.31
C ILE A 23 10.09 -2.25 -14.71
N GLU A 24 11.29 -2.71 -14.36
CA GLU A 24 11.50 -4.01 -13.71
C GLU A 24 10.74 -4.10 -12.39
N TYR A 25 10.61 -2.97 -11.69
CA TYR A 25 9.82 -2.85 -10.47
C TYR A 25 8.32 -3.03 -10.74
N LEU A 26 7.75 -2.30 -11.70
CA LEU A 26 6.33 -2.45 -12.08
C LEU A 26 6.00 -3.87 -12.58
N GLU A 27 6.96 -4.53 -13.22
CA GLU A 27 6.84 -5.92 -13.68
C GLU A 27 6.94 -6.91 -12.50
N LYS A 28 7.92 -6.75 -11.61
CA LYS A 28 8.09 -7.57 -10.40
C LYS A 28 6.82 -7.58 -9.55
N TYR A 29 6.25 -6.39 -9.30
CA TYR A 29 5.05 -6.25 -8.48
C TYR A 29 3.76 -6.46 -9.26
N GLN A 30 3.83 -6.78 -10.56
CA GLN A 30 2.64 -7.07 -11.39
C GLN A 30 1.61 -5.93 -11.40
N ILE A 31 2.02 -4.66 -11.24
CA ILE A 31 1.12 -3.51 -11.11
C ILE A 31 0.18 -3.38 -12.32
N LYS A 32 0.73 -3.53 -13.54
CA LYS A 32 -0.07 -3.49 -14.77
C LYS A 32 -1.12 -4.60 -14.81
N LYS A 33 -0.75 -5.79 -14.35
CA LYS A 33 -1.67 -6.93 -14.29
C LYS A 33 -2.75 -6.69 -13.24
N LEU A 34 -2.40 -6.11 -12.09
CA LEU A 34 -3.40 -5.74 -11.08
C LEU A 34 -4.45 -4.78 -11.66
N PHE A 35 -4.04 -3.66 -12.27
CA PHE A 35 -5.02 -2.72 -12.85
C PHE A 35 -5.87 -3.36 -13.95
N THR A 36 -5.28 -4.24 -14.77
CA THR A 36 -6.07 -5.02 -15.74
C THR A 36 -7.16 -5.85 -15.05
N LEU A 37 -6.82 -6.54 -13.95
CA LEU A 37 -7.79 -7.32 -13.18
C LEU A 37 -8.82 -6.43 -12.45
N LEU A 38 -8.42 -5.26 -11.97
CA LEU A 38 -9.32 -4.31 -11.30
C LEU A 38 -10.39 -3.77 -12.24
N HIS A 39 -10.02 -3.43 -13.48
CA HIS A 39 -11.02 -3.04 -14.49
C HIS A 39 -11.91 -4.21 -14.92
N GLN A 40 -11.38 -5.44 -14.98
CA GLN A 40 -12.23 -6.62 -15.19
C GLN A 40 -13.21 -6.84 -14.04
N ALA A 41 -12.79 -6.53 -12.80
CA ALA A 41 -13.66 -6.56 -11.64
C ALA A 41 -14.73 -5.45 -11.69
N GLU A 42 -14.38 -4.24 -12.14
CA GLU A 42 -15.33 -3.14 -12.41
C GLU A 42 -16.39 -3.55 -13.44
N GLU A 43 -15.97 -4.12 -14.58
CA GLU A 43 -16.88 -4.62 -15.62
C GLU A 43 -17.85 -5.68 -15.05
N LEU A 44 -17.35 -6.62 -14.25
CA LEU A 44 -18.19 -7.64 -13.61
C LEU A 44 -19.22 -7.03 -12.66
N LEU A 45 -18.84 -6.04 -11.86
CA LEU A 45 -19.76 -5.35 -10.97
C LEU A 45 -20.81 -4.54 -11.73
N GLU A 46 -20.45 -3.94 -12.86
CA GLU A 46 -21.40 -3.26 -13.74
C GLU A 46 -22.45 -4.24 -14.28
N GLU A 47 -22.03 -5.42 -14.75
CA GLU A 47 -22.95 -6.47 -15.20
C GLU A 47 -23.92 -6.91 -14.09
N PHE A 48 -23.41 -7.14 -12.88
CA PHE A 48 -24.25 -7.49 -11.74
C PHE A 48 -25.26 -6.38 -11.41
N SER A 49 -24.87 -5.11 -11.53
CA SER A 49 -25.74 -3.97 -11.23
C SER A 49 -26.95 -3.82 -12.16
N LEU A 50 -26.93 -4.48 -13.33
CA LEU A 50 -28.09 -4.54 -14.23
C LEU A 50 -29.26 -5.33 -13.63
N THR A 51 -28.97 -6.24 -12.69
CA THR A 51 -29.96 -7.16 -12.11
C THR A 51 -30.02 -7.11 -10.58
N ASN A 52 -28.98 -6.58 -9.94
CA ASN A 52 -28.87 -6.44 -8.49
C ASN A 52 -29.09 -4.98 -8.06
N SER A 53 -30.16 -4.75 -7.31
CA SER A 53 -30.53 -3.44 -6.75
C SER A 53 -30.29 -3.34 -5.23
N ASP A 54 -29.54 -4.30 -4.67
CA ASP A 54 -29.16 -4.26 -3.27
C ASP A 54 -28.31 -3.02 -2.96
N VAL A 55 -28.69 -2.30 -1.89
CA VAL A 55 -28.08 -1.02 -1.54
C VAL A 55 -26.62 -1.20 -1.08
N GLN A 56 -26.30 -2.29 -0.39
CA GLN A 56 -24.94 -2.54 0.09
C GLN A 56 -24.02 -2.87 -1.08
N PHE A 57 -24.49 -3.68 -2.02
CA PHE A 57 -23.80 -3.98 -3.27
C PHE A 57 -23.52 -2.70 -4.08
N LEU A 58 -24.52 -1.85 -4.28
CA LEU A 58 -24.34 -0.61 -5.05
C LEU A 58 -23.37 0.35 -4.37
N ASN A 59 -23.41 0.44 -3.04
CA ASN A 59 -22.45 1.25 -2.28
C ASN A 59 -21.03 0.70 -2.41
N PHE A 60 -20.85 -0.61 -2.26
CA PHE A 60 -19.55 -1.26 -2.48
C PHE A 60 -19.02 -1.02 -3.90
N LYS A 61 -19.86 -1.21 -4.93
CA LYS A 61 -19.49 -0.94 -6.32
C LYS A 61 -18.97 0.47 -6.50
N ASN A 62 -19.70 1.47 -6.02
CA ASN A 62 -19.33 2.87 -6.23
C ASN A 62 -18.01 3.22 -5.54
N VAL A 63 -17.83 2.79 -4.28
CA VAL A 63 -16.59 3.02 -3.52
C VAL A 63 -15.42 2.27 -4.17
N PHE A 64 -15.64 1.06 -4.66
CA PHE A 64 -14.62 0.29 -5.36
C PHE A 64 -14.15 0.96 -6.66
N ILE A 65 -15.10 1.48 -7.46
CA ILE A 65 -14.79 2.18 -8.71
C ILE A 65 -14.02 3.47 -8.41
N GLU A 66 -14.47 4.26 -7.43
CA GLU A 66 -13.77 5.48 -6.99
C GLU A 66 -12.31 5.18 -6.60
N GLU A 67 -12.10 4.16 -5.76
CA GLU A 67 -10.77 3.71 -5.34
C GLU A 67 -9.86 3.37 -6.53
N ILE A 68 -10.35 2.65 -7.56
CA ILE A 68 -9.53 2.32 -8.75
C ILE A 68 -8.96 3.59 -9.38
N TYR A 69 -9.81 4.58 -9.62
CA TYR A 69 -9.41 5.80 -10.31
C TYR A 69 -8.56 6.73 -9.45
N GLU A 70 -8.74 6.71 -8.12
CA GLU A 70 -7.82 7.37 -7.18
C GLU A 70 -6.43 6.74 -7.25
N LEU A 71 -6.34 5.40 -7.18
CA LEU A 71 -5.07 4.67 -7.26
C LEU A 71 -4.33 4.89 -8.59
N GLU A 72 -5.04 5.07 -9.70
CA GLU A 72 -4.43 5.42 -10.99
C GLU A 72 -3.85 6.84 -11.04
N GLY A 73 -4.45 7.76 -10.27
CA GLY A 73 -4.06 9.17 -10.20
C GLY A 73 -2.92 9.43 -9.20
N ASP A 74 -2.75 8.56 -8.23
CA ASP A 74 -1.82 8.76 -7.11
C ASP A 74 -0.36 8.46 -7.46
N ASN A 75 0.52 9.33 -6.97
CA ASN A 75 1.97 9.12 -7.07
C ASN A 75 2.46 8.02 -6.11
N VAL A 76 1.74 7.83 -5.00
CA VAL A 76 2.03 6.86 -3.93
C VAL A 76 0.69 6.21 -3.53
N ALA A 77 0.27 5.25 -4.33
CA ALA A 77 -1.05 4.61 -4.21
C ALA A 77 -1.11 3.64 -3.01
N ASP A 78 -2.18 3.75 -2.21
CA ASP A 78 -2.48 2.89 -1.06
C ASP A 78 -3.45 1.78 -1.45
N PHE A 79 -2.97 0.55 -1.61
CA PHE A 79 -3.79 -0.60 -2.00
C PHE A 79 -4.46 -1.33 -0.81
N THR A 80 -4.54 -0.71 0.36
CA THR A 80 -5.12 -1.32 1.58
C THR A 80 -6.55 -1.78 1.35
N ASN A 81 -7.38 -0.94 0.72
CA ASN A 81 -8.78 -1.26 0.47
C ASN A 81 -8.91 -2.40 -0.53
N ILE A 82 -8.15 -2.37 -1.63
CA ILE A 82 -8.07 -3.48 -2.59
C ILE A 82 -7.67 -4.78 -1.89
N TRP A 83 -6.60 -4.77 -1.10
CA TRP A 83 -6.18 -5.97 -0.37
C TRP A 83 -7.27 -6.47 0.60
N ASN A 84 -7.94 -5.57 1.31
CA ASN A 84 -8.98 -5.94 2.26
C ASN A 84 -10.24 -6.51 1.60
N TRP A 85 -10.77 -5.87 0.56
CA TRP A 85 -11.99 -6.30 -0.12
C TRP A 85 -11.85 -7.67 -0.78
N PHE A 86 -10.64 -8.01 -1.24
CA PHE A 86 -10.35 -9.26 -1.93
C PHE A 86 -9.84 -10.39 -1.04
N LYS A 87 -9.66 -10.15 0.28
CA LYS A 87 -9.40 -11.24 1.24
C LYS A 87 -10.51 -12.30 1.18
N PRO A 88 -10.20 -13.58 1.46
CA PRO A 88 -11.21 -14.62 1.52
C PRO A 88 -12.36 -14.27 2.48
N ASN A 89 -13.60 -14.51 2.05
CA ASN A 89 -14.83 -14.25 2.80
C ASN A 89 -15.10 -12.76 3.14
N ARG A 90 -14.55 -11.84 2.35
CA ARG A 90 -14.81 -10.39 2.42
C ARG A 90 -15.77 -9.91 1.35
N GLU A 91 -15.98 -8.60 1.27
CA GLU A 91 -16.97 -7.90 0.47
C GLU A 91 -17.03 -8.41 -0.98
N TRP A 92 -15.89 -8.54 -1.66
CA TRP A 92 -15.85 -9.05 -3.03
C TRP A 92 -16.55 -10.42 -3.17
N SER A 93 -16.17 -11.37 -2.31
CA SER A 93 -16.70 -12.73 -2.33
C SER A 93 -18.18 -12.82 -1.91
N GLN A 94 -18.66 -11.85 -1.13
CA GLN A 94 -20.06 -11.79 -0.71
C GLN A 94 -20.97 -11.35 -1.87
N PHE A 95 -20.49 -10.45 -2.73
CA PHE A 95 -21.31 -9.86 -3.80
C PHE A 95 -21.22 -10.56 -5.15
N THR A 96 -20.10 -11.23 -5.44
CA THR A 96 -19.83 -11.78 -6.78
C THR A 96 -19.97 -13.31 -6.86
N GLU A 97 -20.20 -13.96 -5.72
CA GLU A 97 -20.34 -15.41 -5.58
C GLU A 97 -19.28 -16.17 -6.40
N TYR A 98 -19.70 -17.13 -7.22
CA TYR A 98 -18.81 -17.97 -8.04
C TYR A 98 -18.21 -17.23 -9.24
N ASN A 99 -18.89 -16.21 -9.77
CA ASN A 99 -18.43 -15.46 -10.94
C ASN A 99 -17.18 -14.63 -10.65
N GLY A 100 -17.02 -14.14 -9.41
CA GLY A 100 -15.86 -13.34 -9.03
C GLY A 100 -14.69 -14.12 -8.45
N ILE A 101 -14.78 -15.44 -8.27
CA ILE A 101 -13.74 -16.23 -7.57
C ILE A 101 -12.37 -16.10 -8.26
N GLU A 102 -12.33 -16.27 -9.57
CA GLU A 102 -11.07 -16.31 -10.31
C GLU A 102 -10.36 -14.95 -10.29
N ILE A 103 -11.07 -13.89 -10.67
CA ILE A 103 -10.55 -12.52 -10.67
C ILE A 103 -10.13 -12.13 -9.25
N GLY A 104 -10.98 -12.39 -8.27
CA GLY A 104 -10.72 -12.02 -6.89
C GLY A 104 -9.53 -12.73 -6.28
N SER A 105 -9.37 -14.04 -6.56
CA SER A 105 -8.21 -14.80 -6.11
C SER A 105 -6.91 -14.28 -6.72
N GLN A 106 -6.91 -13.84 -7.98
CA GLN A 106 -5.73 -13.29 -8.62
C GLN A 106 -5.34 -11.92 -8.04
N ILE A 107 -6.33 -11.03 -7.84
CA ILE A 107 -6.12 -9.72 -7.20
C ILE A 107 -5.58 -9.89 -5.79
N PHE A 108 -6.20 -10.77 -5.00
CA PHE A 108 -5.73 -11.06 -3.65
C PHE A 108 -4.31 -11.62 -3.67
N THR A 109 -3.99 -12.55 -4.56
CA THR A 109 -2.64 -13.12 -4.65
C THR A 109 -1.59 -12.05 -4.91
N ILE A 110 -1.84 -11.14 -5.86
CA ILE A 110 -0.90 -10.06 -6.19
C ILE A 110 -0.72 -9.12 -5.00
N THR A 111 -1.83 -8.60 -4.44
CA THR A 111 -1.77 -7.64 -3.33
C THR A 111 -1.24 -8.25 -2.04
N ASN A 112 -1.50 -9.54 -1.80
CA ASN A 112 -0.99 -10.24 -0.62
C ASN A 112 0.52 -10.50 -0.68
N ILE A 113 1.09 -10.73 -1.88
CA ILE A 113 2.56 -10.81 -2.04
C ILE A 113 3.22 -9.52 -1.57
N TRP A 114 2.59 -8.36 -1.81
CA TRP A 114 3.14 -7.07 -1.40
C TRP A 114 3.12 -6.86 0.12
N LYS A 115 2.31 -7.63 0.84
CA LYS A 115 2.16 -7.56 2.31
C LYS A 115 2.97 -8.62 3.05
N LEU A 116 3.39 -9.67 2.36
CA LEU A 116 4.10 -10.83 2.91
C LEU A 116 5.60 -10.52 3.17
N ASP A 117 5.91 -9.51 3.98
CA ASP A 117 7.21 -9.38 4.70
C ASP A 117 7.25 -8.22 5.72
N ASP A 118 6.14 -7.50 5.94
CA ASP A 118 6.19 -6.24 6.68
C ASP A 118 6.32 -6.40 8.20
N ASP A 119 5.87 -7.52 8.79
CA ASP A 119 5.89 -7.85 10.23
C ASP A 119 6.08 -6.64 11.17
N PHE A 120 5.26 -5.61 10.97
CA PHE A 120 5.37 -4.38 11.72
C PHE A 120 4.88 -4.67 13.13
N ILE A 121 5.81 -4.74 14.07
CA ILE A 121 5.53 -4.90 15.48
C ILE A 121 5.61 -3.52 16.12
N LEU A 122 4.65 -3.21 16.99
CA LEU A 122 4.66 -1.98 17.80
C LEU A 122 6.03 -1.75 18.47
N GLY A 123 6.55 -0.52 18.38
CA GLY A 123 7.81 -0.10 19.00
C GLY A 123 9.05 -0.59 18.25
N THR A 124 8.89 -1.26 17.11
CA THR A 124 10.02 -1.62 16.25
C THR A 124 10.70 -0.36 15.76
N LYS A 125 12.01 -0.26 16.03
CA LYS A 125 12.87 0.81 15.53
C LYS A 125 13.33 0.43 14.14
N ILE A 126 13.26 1.37 13.22
CA ILE A 126 13.49 1.12 11.80
C ILE A 126 14.32 2.23 11.19
N TRP A 127 14.91 1.91 10.05
CA TRP A 127 15.69 2.83 9.25
C TRP A 127 15.32 2.69 7.78
N LEU A 128 15.23 3.80 7.06
CA LEU A 128 15.02 3.83 5.61
C LEU A 128 15.65 5.09 5.03
N GLU A 129 16.45 4.96 3.97
CA GLU A 129 17.01 6.10 3.21
C GLU A 129 17.65 7.23 4.06
N ASN A 130 18.33 6.87 5.15
CA ASN A 130 18.96 7.77 6.14
C ASN A 130 18.03 8.39 7.19
N GLU A 131 16.77 7.97 7.23
CA GLU A 131 15.81 8.37 8.24
C GLU A 131 15.63 7.25 9.28
N PHE A 132 15.53 7.65 10.54
CA PHE A 132 15.26 6.74 11.66
C PHE A 132 13.81 6.90 12.07
N GLY A 133 13.13 5.82 12.42
CA GLY A 133 11.73 5.88 12.83
C GLY A 133 11.33 4.77 13.78
N VAL A 134 10.12 4.88 14.32
CA VAL A 134 9.51 3.86 15.17
C VAL A 134 8.07 3.57 14.76
N ILE A 135 7.67 2.30 14.81
CA ILE A 135 6.29 1.87 14.58
C ILE A 135 5.41 2.26 15.76
N LEU A 136 4.37 3.07 15.50
CA LEU A 136 3.44 3.55 16.51
C LEU A 136 2.38 2.52 16.90
N ASP A 137 1.77 2.72 18.07
CA ASP A 137 0.54 2.00 18.49
C ASP A 137 -0.69 2.60 17.80
N LYS A 138 -0.62 2.64 16.47
CA LYS A 138 -1.70 3.09 15.60
C LYS A 138 -1.90 2.02 14.54
N LYS A 139 -3.16 1.66 14.34
CA LYS A 139 -3.56 0.63 13.39
C LYS A 139 -4.53 1.18 12.37
N ARG A 140 -4.45 0.63 11.15
CA ARG A 140 -5.46 0.78 10.10
C ARG A 140 -5.88 -0.61 9.67
N ASN A 141 -7.19 -0.90 9.74
CA ASN A 141 -7.74 -2.20 9.38
C ASN A 141 -7.01 -3.37 10.06
N GLU A 142 -6.73 -3.22 11.37
CA GLU A 142 -6.02 -4.17 12.25
C GLU A 142 -4.51 -4.34 12.01
N ASN A 143 -3.93 -3.68 11.01
CA ASN A 143 -2.49 -3.77 10.71
C ASN A 143 -1.72 -2.62 11.38
N PHE A 144 -0.48 -2.91 11.78
CA PHE A 144 0.51 -1.89 12.16
C PHE A 144 1.34 -1.48 10.94
N GLY A 145 1.97 -0.31 11.00
CA GLY A 145 2.77 0.24 9.91
C GLY A 145 2.75 1.76 9.81
N ILE A 146 2.14 2.47 10.79
CA ILE A 146 2.31 3.91 10.88
C ILE A 146 3.65 4.19 11.57
N ILE A 147 4.53 4.87 10.85
CA ILE A 147 5.88 5.22 11.29
C ILE A 147 5.87 6.65 11.81
N ARG A 148 6.49 6.88 12.97
CA ARG A 148 6.92 8.21 13.41
C ARG A 148 8.40 8.38 13.12
N TRP A 149 8.74 9.32 12.25
CA TRP A 149 10.13 9.61 11.88
C TRP A 149 10.84 10.45 12.95
N ASP A 150 12.12 10.21 13.19
CA ASP A 150 12.94 10.92 14.18
C ASP A 150 13.30 12.33 13.70
N THR A 151 12.32 13.22 13.76
CA THR A 151 12.43 14.62 13.34
C THR A 151 11.86 15.54 14.42
N PRO A 152 12.28 16.82 14.49
CA PRO A 152 11.80 17.77 15.50
C PRO A 152 10.35 18.24 15.28
N LYS A 153 9.72 17.87 14.16
CA LYS A 153 8.33 18.25 13.88
C LYS A 153 7.39 17.56 14.87
N GLU A 154 6.29 18.21 15.22
CA GLU A 154 5.29 17.66 16.15
C GLU A 154 4.60 16.41 15.61
N ILE A 155 4.31 16.40 14.30
CA ILE A 155 3.61 15.31 13.62
C ILE A 155 4.35 15.05 12.30
N ASP A 156 5.33 14.14 12.34
CA ASP A 156 5.98 13.55 11.15
C ASP A 156 5.67 12.06 11.17
N GLU A 157 4.46 11.73 10.74
CA GLU A 157 3.95 10.37 10.65
C GLU A 157 3.72 10.01 9.19
N GLU A 158 4.07 8.79 8.83
CA GLU A 158 3.84 8.25 7.50
C GLU A 158 3.18 6.88 7.61
N ASP A 159 2.21 6.63 6.74
CA ASP A 159 1.53 5.35 6.73
C ASP A 159 2.11 4.40 5.69
N TRP A 160 2.56 3.25 6.17
CA TRP A 160 3.12 2.19 5.34
C TRP A 160 2.22 0.95 5.25
N ILE A 161 1.04 0.97 5.88
CA ILE A 161 0.11 -0.17 5.94
C ILE A 161 -0.41 -0.57 4.55
N GLY A 162 -0.35 0.35 3.58
CA GLY A 162 -1.01 0.25 2.29
C GLY A 162 -0.12 0.26 1.05
N MET A 163 1.17 0.50 1.24
CA MET A 163 2.11 0.68 0.14
C MET A 163 2.25 -0.57 -0.71
N PHE A 164 2.54 -0.35 -2.00
CA PHE A 164 3.11 -1.41 -2.84
C PHE A 164 4.50 -1.75 -2.29
N CYS A 165 4.90 -3.03 -2.38
CA CYS A 165 6.18 -3.54 -1.84
C CYS A 165 6.28 -3.50 -0.31
N THR A 166 7.12 -4.37 0.25
CA THR A 166 7.36 -4.41 1.70
C THR A 166 8.41 -3.39 2.09
N PHE A 167 8.38 -2.95 3.34
CA PHE A 167 9.34 -2.01 3.92
C PHE A 167 10.79 -2.48 3.70
N LYS A 168 11.07 -3.77 3.93
CA LYS A 168 12.39 -4.37 3.73
C LYS A 168 12.83 -4.35 2.27
N GLU A 169 11.93 -4.65 1.35
CA GLU A 169 12.24 -4.65 -0.08
C GLU A 169 12.50 -3.24 -0.63
N MET A 170 11.99 -2.19 0.02
CA MET A 170 12.34 -0.78 -0.27
C MET A 170 13.68 -0.36 0.35
N GLY A 171 14.42 -1.28 0.99
CA GLY A 171 15.70 -1.01 1.65
C GLY A 171 15.56 -0.63 3.12
N GLY A 172 14.38 -0.84 3.69
CA GLY A 172 14.12 -0.64 5.11
C GLY A 172 14.83 -1.68 5.97
N GLU A 173 15.39 -1.23 7.09
CA GLU A 173 16.11 -2.07 8.05
C GLU A 173 15.45 -2.00 9.43
N ILE A 174 15.43 -3.12 10.14
CA ILE A 174 15.06 -3.14 11.56
C ILE A 174 16.32 -2.87 12.38
N LEU A 175 16.24 -1.89 13.27
CA LEU A 175 17.35 -1.47 14.10
C LEU A 175 17.42 -2.25 15.41
N ASP A 176 18.61 -2.21 16.02
CA ASP A 176 18.80 -2.65 17.39
C ASP A 176 17.92 -1.82 18.35
N GLN A 177 17.29 -2.49 19.32
CA GLN A 177 16.41 -1.84 20.29
C GLN A 177 17.15 -0.85 21.22
N GLY A 178 18.47 -0.94 21.32
CA GLY A 178 19.31 0.04 22.02
C GLY A 178 19.50 1.36 21.26
N HIS A 179 19.11 1.46 19.99
CA HIS A 179 19.20 2.70 19.21
C HIS A 179 18.51 3.87 19.93
N GLN A 180 19.18 5.03 19.97
CA GLN A 180 18.69 6.23 20.63
C GLN A 180 18.31 7.27 19.58
N PHE A 181 17.01 7.52 19.44
CA PHE A 181 16.49 8.60 18.61
C PHE A 181 16.94 9.96 19.14
N LYS A 182 17.13 10.92 18.25
CA LYS A 182 17.59 12.27 18.56
C LYS A 182 16.45 13.16 19.09
N TYR A 183 15.29 13.12 18.46
CA TYR A 183 14.18 14.04 18.71
C TYR A 183 12.97 13.38 19.36
N ILE A 184 12.74 12.08 19.11
CA ILE A 184 11.60 11.34 19.68
C ILE A 184 12.02 10.35 20.77
N ASN A 185 11.07 9.91 21.60
CA ASN A 185 11.18 8.78 22.51
C ASN A 185 10.80 7.47 21.79
N ASP A 186 11.01 6.33 22.45
CA ASP A 186 10.71 5.01 21.89
C ASP A 186 9.19 4.75 21.67
N ASP A 187 8.32 5.59 22.23
CA ASP A 187 6.88 5.60 21.99
C ASP A 187 6.45 6.58 20.88
N GLY A 188 7.41 7.25 20.23
CA GLY A 188 7.18 8.24 19.18
C GLY A 188 6.85 9.66 19.68
N THR A 189 6.77 9.89 20.99
CA THR A 189 6.54 11.24 21.54
C THR A 189 7.78 12.13 21.42
N LEU A 190 7.59 13.42 21.18
CA LEU A 190 8.72 14.37 21.14
C LEU A 190 9.43 14.48 22.49
N LYS A 191 10.75 14.50 22.47
CA LYS A 191 11.57 14.81 23.65
C LYS A 191 11.39 16.27 24.02
N LYS A 192 11.27 16.54 25.32
CA LYS A 192 11.06 17.89 25.88
C LYS A 192 12.15 18.93 25.54
N ASN A 193 13.30 18.47 25.01
CA ASN A 193 14.45 19.30 24.65
C ASN A 193 14.76 19.26 23.14
N ALA A 194 13.85 18.74 22.30
CA ALA A 194 14.08 18.52 20.87
C ALA A 194 13.80 19.73 19.95
N SER A 195 13.50 20.90 20.53
CA SER A 195 13.25 22.17 19.84
C SER A 195 14.50 22.83 19.27
#